data_AF-A0A8T3S494-F1
#
_entry.id   AF-A0A8T3S494-F1
#
_cell.length_a   1.000
_cell.length_b   1.000
_cell.length_c   1.000
_cell.angle_alpha   90.00
_cell.angle_beta   90.00
_cell.angle_gamma   90.00
#
_symmetry.space_group_name_H-M   'P 1'
#
loop_
_entity.id
_entity.type
_entity.pdbx_description
1 polymer ?
#
loop_
_entity_poly.entity_id
_entity_poly.type
_entity_poly.pdbx_seq_one_letter_code
_entity_poly.pdbx_strand_id
1 'polypeptide(L)'
;MIERSVALRSLAALLLLLWVVLGIAILVAYRPGGPADLVVGAVALFPSVVVTAGLVWPPTDIDPRVRAVAICLGLASALLSAPLVLLVIDALAAGGRQTLLPSLEVAYAAVLAFGSTCAFTALGIARRLVPEAGKLTSRLLTAAGIGGGLTMLGTVAFGGVAIANEQQRREQPAPVSVWGPTDASLVPPACHETAWLGAEANVTIEAAASIDRVPVAQATVRGVRSGTSERWSGVLEGQFGEGELSYDTADDGVRWSVDGAPPEARPTGFLEMLGTNQLSLDGPILAAVSPLEGQPGTVAEDLGFDLFDGATARHCRRAINGPTALNAVLALRWITGQGLEEDSHALPEWRGEIDWWVFGDGQMGRAIVTVSGYPGEAFPATGVSAMLQAELSATHRGSGPPLRP
;
A
#
# COMPACT_ATOMS: atom_id res chain seq x y z
N MET A 1 -43.18 -7.13 -24.75
CA MET A 1 -42.63 -5.74 -24.66
C MET A 1 -42.26 -5.38 -23.22
N ILE A 2 -43.12 -5.73 -22.25
CA ILE A 2 -42.95 -5.43 -20.81
C ILE A 2 -41.65 -6.02 -20.23
N GLU A 3 -41.38 -7.31 -20.39
CA GLU A 3 -40.15 -7.98 -19.88
C GLU A 3 -38.85 -7.31 -20.35
N ARG A 4 -38.84 -6.79 -21.58
CA ARG A 4 -37.64 -6.20 -22.19
C ARG A 4 -37.29 -4.82 -21.64
N SER A 5 -38.29 -4.08 -21.15
CA SER A 5 -38.09 -2.81 -20.46
C SER A 5 -37.60 -2.99 -19.02
N VAL A 6 -37.95 -4.13 -18.41
CA VAL A 6 -37.56 -4.48 -17.04
C VAL A 6 -36.06 -4.72 -16.97
N ALA A 7 -35.49 -5.46 -17.92
CA ALA A 7 -34.06 -5.81 -17.91
C ALA A 7 -33.10 -4.60 -17.97
N LEU A 8 -33.41 -3.59 -18.80
CA LEU A 8 -32.57 -2.38 -18.89
C LEU A 8 -32.73 -1.48 -17.66
N ARG A 9 -33.93 -1.44 -17.07
CA ARG A 9 -34.18 -0.69 -15.83
C ARG A 9 -33.53 -1.35 -14.62
N SER A 10 -33.54 -2.67 -14.52
CA SER A 10 -32.84 -3.40 -13.47
C SER A 10 -31.34 -3.21 -13.57
N LEU A 11 -30.78 -3.20 -14.79
CA LEU A 11 -29.36 -2.91 -15.02
C LEU A 11 -29.01 -1.46 -14.61
N ALA A 12 -29.85 -0.49 -14.97
CA ALA A 12 -29.67 0.90 -14.52
C ALA A 12 -29.77 1.04 -13.00
N ALA A 13 -30.69 0.32 -12.35
CA ALA A 13 -30.83 0.32 -10.89
C ALA A 13 -29.61 -0.31 -10.19
N LEU A 14 -29.06 -1.39 -10.75
CA LEU A 14 -27.83 -2.01 -10.25
C LEU A 14 -26.64 -1.05 -10.36
N LEU A 15 -26.47 -0.40 -11.51
CA LEU A 15 -25.42 0.61 -11.70
C LEU A 15 -25.58 1.77 -10.71
N LEU A 16 -26.80 2.22 -10.46
CA LEU A 16 -27.06 3.30 -9.51
C LEU A 16 -26.62 2.88 -8.11
N LEU A 17 -26.99 1.68 -7.67
CA LEU A 17 -26.57 1.12 -6.39
C LEU A 17 -25.04 1.07 -6.28
N LEU A 18 -24.35 0.53 -7.29
CA LEU A 18 -22.89 0.41 -7.30
C LEU A 18 -22.21 1.78 -7.20
N TRP A 19 -22.64 2.76 -8.00
CA TRP A 19 -22.05 4.10 -7.96
C TRP A 19 -22.38 4.88 -6.67
N VAL A 20 -23.58 4.70 -6.11
CA VAL A 20 -23.94 5.30 -4.80
C VAL A 20 -23.09 4.70 -3.69
N VAL A 21 -22.95 3.37 -3.64
CA VAL A 21 -22.10 2.69 -2.65
C VAL A 21 -20.65 3.14 -2.79
N LEU A 22 -20.12 3.21 -4.02
CA LEU A 22 -18.76 3.69 -4.27
C LEU A 22 -18.59 5.15 -3.82
N GLY A 23 -19.53 6.03 -4.17
CA GLY A 23 -19.47 7.44 -3.78
C GLY A 23 -19.52 7.64 -2.25
N ILE A 24 -20.37 6.87 -1.56
CA ILE A 24 -20.41 6.86 -0.09
C ILE A 24 -19.11 6.31 0.49
N ALA A 25 -18.57 5.23 -0.05
CA ALA A 25 -17.31 4.65 0.42
C ALA A 25 -16.15 5.66 0.26
N ILE A 26 -16.06 6.35 -0.88
CA ILE A 26 -15.08 7.42 -1.11
C ILE A 26 -15.27 8.55 -0.09
N LEU A 27 -16.50 9.00 0.15
CA LEU A 27 -16.82 10.03 1.15
C LEU A 27 -16.43 9.64 2.58
N VAL A 28 -16.60 8.37 2.94
CA VAL A 28 -16.22 7.86 4.27
C VAL A 28 -14.70 7.76 4.40
N ALA A 29 -14.02 7.32 3.33
CA ALA A 29 -12.57 7.18 3.28
C ALA A 29 -11.87 8.55 3.27
N TYR A 30 -12.49 9.53 2.62
CA TYR A 30 -11.92 10.84 2.41
C TYR A 30 -12.26 11.79 3.56
N ARG A 31 -11.31 12.02 4.48
CA ARG A 31 -11.43 13.01 5.57
C ARG A 31 -10.25 13.99 5.69
N PRO A 32 -10.00 14.90 4.73
CA PRO A 32 -9.00 15.95 4.89
C PRO A 32 -9.41 17.09 5.83
N GLY A 33 -10.68 17.23 6.21
CA GLY A 33 -11.11 18.26 7.17
C GLY A 33 -11.13 19.67 6.60
N GLY A 34 -11.26 19.82 5.28
CA GLY A 34 -11.21 21.11 4.57
C GLY A 34 -12.41 21.37 3.65
N PRO A 35 -12.54 22.60 3.10
CA PRO A 35 -13.63 22.96 2.18
C PRO A 35 -13.61 22.16 0.86
N ALA A 36 -12.45 21.60 0.48
CA ALA A 36 -12.31 20.71 -0.67
C ALA A 36 -13.16 19.42 -0.52
N ASP A 37 -13.49 19.01 0.71
CA ASP A 37 -14.25 17.80 1.00
C ASP A 37 -15.65 17.82 0.37
N LEU A 38 -16.29 19.00 0.33
CA LEU A 38 -17.58 19.18 -0.31
C LEU A 38 -17.48 19.02 -1.83
N VAL A 39 -16.40 19.50 -2.43
CA VAL A 39 -16.17 19.40 -3.87
C VAL A 39 -15.87 17.96 -4.26
N VAL A 40 -15.01 17.29 -3.49
CA VAL A 40 -14.69 15.86 -3.67
C VAL A 40 -15.95 15.02 -3.54
N GLY A 41 -16.77 15.29 -2.53
CA GLY A 41 -18.05 14.61 -2.34
C GLY A 41 -19.04 14.82 -3.48
N ALA A 42 -19.17 16.06 -3.96
CA ALA A 42 -20.05 16.38 -5.08
C ALA A 42 -19.59 15.66 -6.36
N VAL A 43 -18.29 15.64 -6.62
CA VAL A 43 -17.69 14.95 -7.77
C VAL A 43 -17.81 13.43 -7.63
N ALA A 44 -17.63 12.88 -6.43
CA ALA A 44 -17.78 11.44 -6.14
C ALA A 44 -19.18 10.90 -6.45
N LEU A 45 -20.21 11.73 -6.28
CA LEU A 45 -21.60 11.38 -6.55
C LEU A 45 -22.05 11.67 -7.99
N PHE A 46 -21.20 12.29 -8.82
CA PHE A 46 -21.54 12.63 -10.20
C PHE A 46 -21.96 11.40 -11.04
N PRO A 47 -21.30 10.24 -10.96
CA PRO A 47 -21.75 9.03 -11.66
C PRO A 47 -23.16 8.59 -11.28
N SER A 48 -23.54 8.72 -10.00
CA SER A 48 -24.89 8.41 -9.54
C SER A 48 -25.94 9.32 -10.19
N VAL A 49 -25.63 10.61 -10.35
CA VAL A 49 -26.50 11.56 -11.07
C VAL A 49 -26.66 11.16 -12.54
N VAL A 50 -25.57 10.77 -13.20
CA VAL A 50 -25.59 10.29 -14.59
C VAL A 50 -26.44 9.01 -14.73
N VAL A 51 -26.28 8.02 -13.85
CA VAL A 51 -27.10 6.80 -13.91
C VAL A 51 -28.58 7.09 -13.66
N THR A 52 -28.90 8.03 -12.76
CA THR A 52 -30.28 8.41 -12.46
C THR A 52 -31.02 8.87 -13.73
N ALA A 53 -30.34 9.60 -14.62
CA ALA A 53 -30.89 9.95 -15.92
C ALA A 53 -31.18 8.71 -16.80
N GLY A 54 -30.33 7.69 -16.76
CA GLY A 54 -30.56 6.42 -17.47
C GLY A 54 -31.71 5.59 -16.91
N LEU A 55 -32.03 5.75 -15.61
CA LEU A 55 -33.20 5.13 -14.98
C LEU A 55 -34.51 5.80 -15.42
N VAL A 56 -34.50 7.14 -15.51
CA VAL A 56 -35.64 7.95 -15.97
C VAL A 56 -35.88 7.78 -17.47
N TRP A 57 -34.81 7.74 -18.26
CA TRP A 57 -34.84 7.57 -19.71
C TRP A 57 -34.06 6.31 -20.13
N PRO A 58 -34.63 5.11 -19.92
CA PRO A 58 -33.94 3.89 -20.31
C PRO A 58 -33.86 3.76 -21.83
N PRO A 59 -32.82 3.09 -22.38
CA PRO A 59 -32.66 2.86 -23.81
C PRO A 59 -33.62 1.78 -24.35
N THR A 60 -34.93 1.98 -24.19
CA THR A 60 -35.99 1.10 -24.70
C THR A 60 -36.37 1.44 -26.15
N ASP A 61 -37.05 0.52 -26.85
CA ASP A 61 -37.55 0.68 -28.24
C ASP A 61 -36.51 0.96 -29.33
N ILE A 62 -35.27 0.55 -29.11
CA ILE A 62 -34.20 0.64 -30.11
C ILE A 62 -34.12 -0.67 -30.92
N ASP A 63 -33.59 -0.56 -32.14
CA ASP A 63 -33.16 -1.67 -32.99
C ASP A 63 -32.47 -2.79 -32.16
N PRO A 64 -32.71 -4.08 -32.47
CA PRO A 64 -32.15 -5.19 -31.72
C PRO A 64 -30.63 -5.11 -31.52
N ARG A 65 -29.87 -4.58 -32.51
CA ARG A 65 -28.42 -4.45 -32.43
C ARG A 65 -28.00 -3.39 -31.43
N VAL A 66 -28.63 -2.22 -31.46
CA VAL A 66 -28.31 -1.12 -30.51
C VAL A 66 -28.72 -1.50 -29.08
N ARG A 67 -29.78 -2.29 -28.94
CA ARG A 67 -30.16 -2.85 -27.64
C ARG A 67 -29.10 -3.80 -27.09
N ALA A 68 -28.57 -4.68 -27.93
CA ALA A 68 -27.46 -5.56 -27.52
C ALA A 68 -26.26 -4.73 -27.07
N VAL A 69 -25.91 -3.66 -27.80
CA VAL A 69 -24.86 -2.72 -27.41
C VAL A 69 -25.16 -2.06 -26.06
N ALA A 70 -26.39 -1.59 -25.82
CA ALA A 70 -26.77 -0.99 -24.54
C ALA A 70 -26.64 -2.00 -23.38
N ILE A 71 -27.05 -3.25 -23.57
CA ILE A 71 -26.89 -4.31 -22.57
C ILE A 71 -25.40 -4.56 -22.31
N CYS A 72 -24.58 -4.69 -23.35
CA CYS A 72 -23.14 -4.88 -23.22
C CYS A 72 -22.46 -3.73 -22.47
N LEU A 73 -22.82 -2.48 -22.77
CA LEU A 73 -22.29 -1.30 -22.07
C LEU A 73 -22.65 -1.29 -20.59
N GLY A 74 -23.92 -1.57 -20.26
CA GLY A 74 -24.36 -1.61 -18.86
C GLY A 74 -23.73 -2.77 -18.09
N LEU A 75 -23.58 -3.95 -18.71
CA LEU A 75 -22.90 -5.09 -18.09
C LEU A 75 -21.41 -4.84 -17.90
N ALA A 76 -20.71 -4.31 -18.91
CA ALA A 76 -19.30 -3.96 -18.79
C ALA A 76 -19.09 -2.93 -17.67
N SER A 77 -19.96 -1.93 -17.59
CA SER A 77 -19.92 -0.94 -16.51
C SER A 77 -20.13 -1.57 -15.12
N ALA A 78 -21.08 -2.51 -14.98
CA ALA A 78 -21.34 -3.20 -13.72
C ALA A 78 -20.16 -4.10 -13.32
N LEU A 79 -19.59 -4.85 -14.27
CA LEU A 79 -18.43 -5.72 -14.07
C LEU A 79 -17.17 -4.95 -13.69
N LEU A 80 -17.00 -3.72 -14.18
CA LEU A 80 -15.88 -2.86 -13.81
C LEU A 80 -16.10 -2.10 -12.50
N SER A 81 -17.34 -1.70 -12.18
CA SER A 81 -17.65 -0.96 -10.95
C SER A 81 -17.71 -1.84 -9.69
N ALA A 82 -18.14 -3.09 -9.79
CA ALA A 82 -18.16 -4.02 -8.67
C ALA A 82 -16.79 -4.24 -7.99
N PRO A 83 -15.69 -4.56 -8.71
CA PRO A 83 -14.38 -4.70 -8.08
C PRO A 83 -13.84 -3.37 -7.55
N LEU A 84 -14.18 -2.22 -8.18
CA LEU A 84 -13.82 -0.90 -7.64
C LEU A 84 -14.46 -0.64 -6.28
N VAL A 85 -15.71 -1.05 -6.08
CA VAL A 85 -16.38 -0.97 -4.77
C VAL A 85 -15.66 -1.81 -3.73
N LEU A 86 -15.31 -3.06 -4.07
CA LEU A 86 -14.59 -3.95 -3.15
C LEU A 86 -13.22 -3.40 -2.75
N LEU A 87 -12.45 -2.90 -3.73
CA LEU A 87 -11.13 -2.30 -3.47
C LEU A 87 -11.22 -1.13 -2.47
N VAL A 88 -12.22 -0.25 -2.61
CA VAL A 88 -12.39 0.89 -1.69
C VAL A 88 -12.86 0.42 -0.31
N ILE A 89 -13.71 -0.61 -0.23
CA ILE A 89 -14.17 -1.19 1.04
C ILE A 89 -12.99 -1.85 1.78
N ASP A 90 -12.13 -2.59 1.09
CA ASP A 90 -10.95 -3.23 1.68
C ASP A 90 -9.95 -2.17 2.17
N ALA A 91 -9.73 -1.11 1.39
CA ALA A 91 -8.90 0.02 1.81
C ALA A 91 -9.45 0.73 3.05
N LEU A 92 -10.77 0.85 3.18
CA LEU A 92 -11.44 1.37 4.37
C LEU A 92 -11.24 0.44 5.57
N ALA A 93 -11.41 -0.86 5.40
CA ALA A 93 -11.22 -1.87 6.44
C ALA A 93 -9.76 -1.90 6.95
N ALA A 94 -8.79 -1.60 6.06
CA ALA A 94 -7.37 -1.48 6.39
C ALA A 94 -6.97 -0.13 7.04
N GLY A 95 -7.93 0.75 7.36
CA GLY A 95 -7.67 2.00 8.09
C GLY A 95 -7.57 3.26 7.23
N GLY A 96 -7.94 3.21 5.94
CA GLY A 96 -8.39 4.39 5.18
C GLY A 96 -7.33 5.47 4.87
N ARG A 97 -6.05 5.12 4.72
CA ARG A 97 -4.97 6.10 4.48
C ARG A 97 -4.34 6.09 3.09
N GLN A 98 -5.03 5.61 2.07
CA GLN A 98 -4.50 5.69 0.70
C GLN A 98 -4.66 7.10 0.12
N THR A 99 -3.64 7.54 -0.61
CA THR A 99 -3.71 8.68 -1.52
C THR A 99 -4.88 8.51 -2.49
N LEU A 100 -5.64 9.57 -2.75
CA LEU A 100 -6.77 9.57 -3.70
C LEU A 100 -6.38 9.21 -5.14
N LEU A 101 -5.09 9.10 -5.45
CA LEU A 101 -4.60 8.67 -6.75
C LEU A 101 -4.47 7.14 -6.74
N PRO A 102 -5.46 6.41 -7.29
CA PRO A 102 -5.32 4.97 -7.47
C PRO A 102 -4.15 4.65 -8.41
N SER A 103 -3.73 3.37 -8.43
CA SER A 103 -2.79 2.91 -9.46
C SER A 103 -3.34 3.21 -10.87
N LEU A 104 -2.46 3.30 -11.86
CA LEU A 104 -2.85 3.65 -13.23
C LEU A 104 -3.88 2.67 -13.81
N GLU A 105 -3.77 1.39 -13.43
CA GLU A 105 -4.70 0.32 -13.82
C GLU A 105 -6.10 0.54 -13.23
N VAL A 106 -6.16 0.89 -11.94
CA VAL A 106 -7.43 1.17 -11.23
C VAL A 106 -8.05 2.46 -11.75
N ALA A 107 -7.25 3.50 -12.01
CA ALA A 107 -7.71 4.74 -12.64
C ALA A 107 -8.31 4.47 -14.04
N TYR A 108 -7.62 3.66 -14.85
CA TYR A 108 -8.09 3.28 -16.18
C TYR A 108 -9.41 2.49 -16.11
N ALA A 109 -9.51 1.51 -15.20
CA ALA A 109 -10.73 0.75 -14.98
C ALA A 109 -11.90 1.65 -14.54
N ALA A 110 -11.66 2.63 -13.67
CA ALA A 110 -12.67 3.59 -13.23
C ALA A 110 -13.16 4.49 -14.37
N VAL A 111 -12.25 4.99 -15.21
CA VAL A 111 -12.60 5.79 -16.40
C VAL A 111 -13.41 4.96 -17.39
N LEU A 112 -13.04 3.70 -17.64
CA LEU A 112 -13.81 2.80 -18.51
C LEU A 112 -15.19 2.47 -17.94
N ALA A 113 -15.28 2.22 -16.63
CA ALA A 113 -16.54 1.95 -15.95
C ALA A 113 -17.48 3.14 -16.10
N PHE A 114 -16.98 4.35 -15.84
CA PHE A 114 -17.73 5.59 -15.92
C PHE A 114 -18.10 5.97 -17.36
N GLY A 115 -17.17 5.82 -18.30
CA GLY A 115 -17.43 6.05 -19.72
C GLY A 115 -18.51 5.13 -20.27
N SER A 116 -18.49 3.84 -19.87
CA SER A 116 -19.53 2.88 -20.23
C SER A 116 -20.90 3.24 -19.63
N THR A 117 -20.93 3.72 -18.38
CA THR A 117 -22.14 4.27 -17.76
C THR A 117 -22.67 5.48 -18.54
N CYS A 118 -21.81 6.43 -18.89
CA CYS A 118 -22.18 7.63 -19.65
C CYS A 118 -22.75 7.26 -21.01
N ALA A 119 -22.12 6.34 -21.75
CA ALA A 119 -22.61 5.85 -23.04
C ALA A 119 -23.97 5.16 -22.92
N PHE A 120 -24.15 4.30 -21.89
CA PHE A 120 -25.42 3.65 -21.60
C PHE A 120 -26.55 4.67 -21.36
N THR A 121 -26.32 5.65 -20.48
CA THR A 121 -27.28 6.72 -20.20
C THR A 121 -27.55 7.59 -21.43
N ALA A 122 -26.50 7.94 -22.18
CA ALA A 122 -26.61 8.83 -23.34
C ALA A 122 -27.47 8.24 -24.46
N LEU A 123 -27.46 6.91 -24.64
CA LEU A 123 -28.38 6.23 -25.58
C LEU A 123 -29.85 6.49 -25.22
N GLY A 124 -30.17 6.52 -23.93
CA GLY A 124 -31.49 6.85 -23.41
C GLY A 124 -31.87 8.32 -23.63
N ILE A 125 -30.95 9.25 -23.33
CA ILE A 125 -31.15 10.69 -23.49
C ILE A 125 -31.30 11.07 -24.98
N ALA A 126 -30.45 10.53 -25.87
CA ALA A 126 -30.48 10.85 -27.29
C ALA A 126 -31.83 10.50 -27.95
N ARG A 127 -32.52 9.47 -27.44
CA ARG A 127 -33.88 9.12 -27.87
C ARG A 127 -34.88 10.26 -27.61
N ARG A 128 -34.76 10.96 -26.47
CA ARG A 128 -35.63 12.09 -26.13
C ARG A 128 -35.37 13.32 -26.99
N LEU A 129 -34.12 13.53 -27.37
CA LEU A 129 -33.69 14.73 -28.09
C LEU A 129 -33.89 14.65 -29.61
N VAL A 130 -33.84 13.43 -30.18
CA VAL A 130 -33.97 13.22 -31.63
C VAL A 130 -35.32 12.57 -31.95
N PRO A 131 -36.24 13.27 -32.66
CA PRO A 131 -37.58 12.78 -32.99
C PRO A 131 -37.62 11.42 -33.70
N GLU A 132 -38.79 10.76 -33.69
CA GLU A 132 -38.98 9.41 -34.25
C GLU A 132 -38.58 9.27 -35.73
N ALA A 133 -38.72 10.33 -36.52
CA ALA A 133 -38.33 10.41 -37.93
C ALA A 133 -36.80 10.54 -38.19
N GLY A 134 -35.97 10.66 -37.14
CA GLY A 134 -34.52 10.79 -37.28
C GLY A 134 -33.83 9.50 -37.72
N LYS A 135 -32.83 9.61 -38.61
CA LYS A 135 -31.96 8.48 -39.01
C LYS A 135 -31.19 7.94 -37.80
N LEU A 136 -31.07 6.61 -37.69
CA LEU A 136 -30.33 5.90 -36.63
C LEU A 136 -28.94 6.50 -36.37
N THR A 137 -28.23 6.89 -37.43
CA THR A 137 -26.91 7.51 -37.36
C THR A 137 -26.89 8.81 -36.55
N SER A 138 -27.93 9.66 -36.68
CA SER A 138 -28.01 10.92 -35.94
C SER A 138 -28.21 10.67 -34.44
N ARG A 139 -29.00 9.65 -34.07
CA ARG A 139 -29.17 9.24 -32.67
C ARG A 139 -27.88 8.71 -32.07
N LEU A 140 -27.15 7.86 -32.80
CA LEU A 140 -25.87 7.31 -32.33
C LEU A 140 -24.81 8.40 -32.19
N LEU A 141 -24.72 9.35 -33.13
CA LEU A 141 -23.80 10.49 -33.01
C LEU A 141 -24.15 11.39 -31.83
N THR A 142 -25.44 11.65 -31.60
CA THR A 142 -25.90 12.45 -30.45
C THR A 142 -25.58 11.74 -29.13
N ALA A 143 -25.83 10.43 -29.05
CA ALA A 143 -25.49 9.62 -27.89
C ALA A 143 -23.97 9.59 -27.64
N ALA A 144 -23.17 9.44 -28.69
CA ALA A 144 -21.71 9.47 -28.59
C ALA A 144 -21.20 10.84 -28.10
N GLY A 145 -21.76 11.93 -28.61
CA GLY A 145 -21.42 13.29 -28.17
C GLY A 145 -21.77 13.55 -26.70
N ILE A 146 -22.99 13.17 -26.28
CA ILE A 146 -23.43 13.31 -24.88
C ILE A 146 -22.59 12.42 -23.96
N GLY A 147 -22.40 11.15 -24.32
CA GLY A 147 -21.62 10.20 -23.53
C GLY A 147 -20.16 10.61 -23.39
N GLY A 148 -19.52 11.03 -24.48
CA GLY A 148 -18.15 11.54 -24.48
C GLY A 148 -18.01 12.82 -23.66
N GLY A 149 -18.95 13.76 -23.80
CA GLY A 149 -18.97 15.01 -23.02
C GLY A 149 -19.13 14.78 -21.51
N LEU A 150 -20.06 13.91 -21.10
CA LEU A 150 -20.25 13.55 -19.69
C LEU A 150 -19.03 12.83 -19.11
N THR A 151 -18.42 11.92 -19.88
CA THR A 151 -17.20 11.22 -19.47
C THR A 151 -16.06 12.21 -19.26
N MET A 152 -15.80 13.07 -20.25
CA MET A 152 -14.74 14.08 -20.18
C MET A 152 -14.96 15.04 -19.01
N LEU A 153 -16.18 15.53 -18.82
CA LEU A 153 -16.52 16.42 -17.70
C LEU A 153 -16.26 15.74 -16.34
N GLY A 154 -16.70 14.49 -16.17
CA GLY A 154 -16.48 13.75 -14.93
C GLY A 154 -15.01 13.45 -14.68
N THR A 155 -14.25 13.01 -15.69
CA THR A 155 -12.82 12.73 -15.56
C THR A 155 -12.00 13.99 -15.26
N VAL A 156 -12.30 15.12 -15.91
CA VAL A 156 -11.62 16.40 -15.64
C VAL A 156 -11.95 16.91 -14.24
N ALA A 157 -13.22 16.82 -13.81
CA ALA A 157 -13.61 17.24 -12.46
C ALA A 157 -12.91 16.40 -11.39
N PHE A 158 -12.90 15.07 -11.53
CA PHE A 158 -12.19 14.17 -10.61
C PHE A 158 -10.68 14.40 -10.61
N GLY A 159 -10.06 14.46 -11.80
CA GLY A 159 -8.62 14.68 -11.93
C GLY A 159 -8.20 16.03 -11.36
N GLY A 160 -8.96 17.09 -11.63
CA GLY A 160 -8.72 18.42 -11.08
C GLY A 160 -8.82 18.46 -9.57
N VAL A 161 -9.84 17.81 -8.99
CA VAL A 161 -9.98 17.68 -7.54
C VAL A 161 -8.84 16.87 -6.92
N ALA A 162 -8.44 15.76 -7.55
CA ALA A 162 -7.34 14.94 -7.07
C ALA A 162 -6.01 15.71 -7.07
N ILE A 163 -5.72 16.47 -8.14
CA ILE A 163 -4.53 17.34 -8.24
C ILE A 163 -4.58 18.45 -7.20
N ALA A 164 -5.72 19.15 -7.06
CA ALA A 164 -5.87 20.22 -6.09
C ALA A 164 -5.72 19.71 -4.65
N ASN A 165 -6.27 18.53 -4.35
CA ASN A 165 -6.10 17.89 -3.04
C ASN A 165 -4.64 17.48 -2.80
N GLU A 166 -3.95 16.93 -3.81
CA GLU A 166 -2.52 16.61 -3.70
C GLU A 166 -1.68 17.87 -3.43
N GLN A 167 -1.98 18.99 -4.11
CA GLN A 167 -1.34 20.27 -3.82
C GLN A 167 -1.65 20.76 -2.40
N GLN A 168 -2.91 20.71 -1.97
CA GLN A 168 -3.30 21.14 -0.62
C GLN A 168 -2.62 20.29 0.47
N ARG A 169 -2.50 18.97 0.27
CA ARG A 169 -1.79 18.08 1.21
C ARG A 169 -0.30 18.38 1.33
N ARG A 170 0.32 18.86 0.25
CA ARG A 170 1.72 19.34 0.30
C ARG A 170 1.86 20.61 1.12
N GLU A 171 0.84 21.47 1.12
CA GLU A 171 0.84 22.74 1.86
C GLU A 171 0.38 22.59 3.32
N GLN A 172 -0.45 21.59 3.61
CA GLN A 172 -0.97 21.28 4.95
C GLN A 172 -0.63 19.82 5.29
N PRO A 173 0.57 19.55 5.84
CA PRO A 173 0.90 18.22 6.33
C PRO A 173 -0.15 17.76 7.34
N ALA A 174 -0.41 16.46 7.38
CA ALA A 174 -1.40 15.90 8.30
C ALA A 174 -1.11 16.39 9.73
N PRO A 175 -2.12 16.81 10.50
CA PRO A 175 -1.88 17.33 11.85
C PRO A 175 -1.26 16.26 12.77
N VAL A 176 -1.38 14.97 12.40
CA VAL A 176 -0.77 13.84 13.09
C VAL A 176 -0.31 12.83 12.03
N SER A 177 0.96 12.42 12.06
CA SER A 177 1.50 11.34 11.23
C SER A 177 1.79 10.12 12.11
N VAL A 178 1.54 8.93 11.58
CA VAL A 178 1.95 7.68 12.26
C VAL A 178 3.45 7.45 12.23
N TRP A 179 4.14 8.18 11.36
CA TRP A 179 5.57 8.13 11.23
C TRP A 179 6.30 9.10 12.15
N GLY A 180 5.62 9.97 12.89
CA GLY A 180 6.26 10.89 13.81
C GLY A 180 5.72 12.31 13.72
N PRO A 181 6.44 13.30 14.27
CA PRO A 181 6.01 14.70 14.25
C PRO A 181 5.92 15.26 12.84
N THR A 182 4.88 16.06 12.59
CA THR A 182 4.68 16.80 11.33
C THR A 182 5.06 18.28 11.43
N ASP A 183 5.66 18.70 12.56
CA ASP A 183 6.18 20.04 12.76
C ASP A 183 7.40 20.28 11.88
N ALA A 184 7.23 21.13 10.87
CA ALA A 184 8.27 21.48 9.90
C ALA A 184 9.48 22.22 10.53
N SER A 185 9.37 22.70 11.77
CA SER A 185 10.49 23.31 12.49
C SER A 185 11.44 22.28 13.10
N LEU A 186 11.00 21.02 13.24
CA LEU A 186 11.85 19.93 13.72
C LEU A 186 12.76 19.46 12.58
N VAL A 187 14.05 19.71 12.71
CA VAL A 187 15.07 19.22 11.79
C VAL A 187 15.49 17.82 12.22
N PRO A 188 15.31 16.78 11.38
CA PRO A 188 15.76 15.44 11.73
C PRO A 188 17.29 15.38 11.95
N PRO A 189 17.76 14.57 12.94
CA PRO A 189 19.18 14.39 13.24
C PRO A 189 20.02 14.04 12.02
N ALA A 190 21.30 14.44 12.05
CA ALA A 190 22.23 14.09 10.98
C ALA A 190 22.56 12.58 10.97
N CYS A 191 22.98 12.03 9.83
CA CYS A 191 23.25 10.60 9.69
C CYS A 191 24.41 10.06 10.55
N HIS A 192 25.23 10.94 11.13
CA HIS A 192 26.30 10.59 12.06
C HIS A 192 25.89 10.72 13.53
N GLU A 193 24.71 11.29 13.80
CA GLU A 193 24.14 11.35 15.13
C GLU A 193 23.44 10.04 15.48
N THR A 194 23.39 9.71 16.76
CA THR A 194 22.76 8.48 17.23
C THR A 194 21.24 8.57 17.07
N ALA A 195 20.67 7.69 16.24
CA ALA A 195 19.23 7.45 16.20
C ALA A 195 18.79 6.55 17.35
N TRP A 196 17.50 6.53 17.64
CA TRP A 196 16.91 5.63 18.65
C TRP A 196 15.60 5.01 18.18
N LEU A 197 15.10 4.02 18.91
CA LEU A 197 13.73 3.53 18.72
C LEU A 197 12.80 4.26 19.68
N GLY A 198 11.55 4.47 19.25
CA GLY A 198 10.49 4.92 20.15
C GLY A 198 10.22 3.89 21.25
N ALA A 199 9.53 4.25 22.33
CA ALA A 199 9.16 3.28 23.37
C ALA A 199 8.07 2.30 22.91
N GLU A 200 7.25 2.71 21.95
CA GLU A 200 6.21 1.88 21.35
C GLU A 200 6.48 1.78 19.84
N ALA A 201 5.90 0.80 19.14
CA ALA A 201 5.76 0.80 17.68
C ALA A 201 4.89 -0.36 17.20
N ASN A 202 4.23 -0.16 16.06
CA ASN A 202 3.83 -1.25 15.18
C ASN A 202 4.94 -1.43 14.14
N VAL A 203 5.57 -2.59 14.13
CA VAL A 203 6.72 -2.91 13.28
C VAL A 203 6.30 -3.94 12.24
N THR A 204 6.54 -3.63 10.96
CA THR A 204 6.34 -4.56 9.85
C THR A 204 7.66 -4.74 9.13
N ILE A 205 8.01 -5.98 8.78
CA ILE A 205 9.13 -6.32 7.92
C ILE A 205 8.59 -7.11 6.73
N GLU A 206 8.86 -6.63 5.53
CA GLU A 206 8.60 -7.35 4.29
C GLU A 206 9.94 -7.70 3.65
N ALA A 207 10.19 -8.97 3.38
CA ALA A 207 11.43 -9.47 2.86
C ALA A 207 11.20 -10.35 1.63
N ALA A 208 12.14 -10.32 0.69
CA ALA A 208 12.09 -11.10 -0.53
C ALA A 208 13.48 -11.57 -0.96
N ALA A 209 13.50 -12.76 -1.57
CA ALA A 209 14.64 -13.30 -2.30
C ALA A 209 14.31 -13.41 -3.79
N SER A 210 15.28 -13.07 -4.63
CA SER A 210 15.20 -13.30 -6.07
C SER A 210 16.50 -13.87 -6.63
N ILE A 211 16.39 -14.69 -7.67
CA ILE A 211 17.52 -15.23 -8.44
C ILE A 211 17.31 -14.81 -9.90
N ASP A 212 18.30 -14.14 -10.49
CA ASP A 212 18.22 -13.60 -11.85
C ASP A 212 16.93 -12.79 -12.09
N ARG A 213 16.49 -12.05 -11.04
CA ARG A 213 15.25 -11.25 -10.94
C ARG A 213 13.94 -12.04 -10.89
N VAL A 214 14.00 -13.36 -10.80
CA VAL A 214 12.83 -14.20 -10.54
C VAL A 214 12.65 -14.33 -9.03
N PRO A 215 11.49 -13.93 -8.47
CA PRO A 215 11.23 -14.09 -7.04
C PRO A 215 11.18 -15.58 -6.68
N VAL A 216 11.88 -15.94 -5.60
CA VAL A 216 11.99 -17.33 -5.14
C VAL A 216 11.47 -17.51 -3.72
N ALA A 217 11.45 -16.48 -2.87
CA ALA A 217 10.77 -16.52 -1.57
C ALA A 217 10.41 -15.11 -1.08
N GLN A 218 9.46 -15.06 -0.16
CA GLN A 218 9.01 -13.86 0.53
C GLN A 218 8.72 -14.20 2.00
N ALA A 219 9.03 -13.27 2.90
CA ALA A 219 8.65 -13.36 4.30
C ALA A 219 8.03 -12.04 4.76
N THR A 220 6.94 -12.13 5.51
CA THR A 220 6.30 -10.98 6.15
C THR A 220 6.29 -11.20 7.65
N VAL A 221 6.81 -10.25 8.41
CA VAL A 221 6.79 -10.26 9.88
C VAL A 221 6.07 -9.02 10.37
N ARG A 222 5.12 -9.18 11.29
CA ARG A 222 4.33 -8.10 11.87
C ARG A 222 4.36 -8.19 13.38
N GLY A 223 4.68 -7.08 14.02
CA GLY A 223 4.87 -7.01 15.46
C GLY A 223 4.37 -5.73 16.08
N VAL A 224 4.22 -5.80 17.40
CA VAL A 224 3.95 -4.67 18.27
C VAL A 224 5.01 -4.66 19.35
N ARG A 225 5.59 -3.49 19.58
CA ARG A 225 6.57 -3.21 20.62
C ARG A 225 5.98 -2.25 21.65
N SER A 226 6.22 -2.53 22.92
CA SER A 226 5.85 -1.68 24.05
C SER A 226 6.92 -1.79 25.14
N GLY A 227 7.73 -0.73 25.27
CA GLY A 227 8.97 -0.75 26.03
C GLY A 227 9.92 -1.83 25.50
N THR A 228 10.37 -2.70 26.41
CA THR A 228 11.21 -3.86 26.10
C THR A 228 10.40 -5.10 25.74
N SER A 229 9.07 -5.03 25.80
CA SER A 229 8.19 -6.13 25.39
C SER A 229 7.92 -6.07 23.90
N GLU A 230 7.94 -7.23 23.25
CA GLU A 230 7.75 -7.39 21.82
C GLU A 230 6.90 -8.63 21.57
N ARG A 231 5.84 -8.47 20.77
CA ARG A 231 5.03 -9.57 20.26
C ARG A 231 4.98 -9.48 18.75
N TRP A 232 5.27 -10.57 18.06
CA TRP A 232 5.17 -10.60 16.62
C TRP A 232 4.80 -11.98 16.09
N SER A 233 4.30 -11.98 14.86
CA SER A 233 4.15 -13.18 14.06
C SER A 233 4.68 -12.96 12.66
N GLY A 234 5.06 -14.03 11.99
CA GLY A 234 5.54 -13.96 10.62
C GLY A 234 5.11 -15.16 9.80
N VAL A 235 5.11 -14.97 8.49
CA VAL A 235 4.84 -16.01 7.48
C VAL A 235 5.96 -15.98 6.44
N LEU A 236 6.47 -17.15 6.09
CA LEU A 236 7.41 -17.40 4.99
C LEU A 236 6.68 -18.19 3.90
N GLU A 237 6.85 -17.77 2.65
CA GLU A 237 6.33 -18.45 1.47
C GLU A 237 7.40 -18.50 0.37
N GLY A 238 7.57 -19.66 -0.27
CA GLY A 238 8.37 -19.78 -1.49
C GLY A 238 9.18 -21.07 -1.60
N GLN A 239 10.14 -21.07 -2.52
CA GLN A 239 11.00 -22.21 -2.84
C GLN A 239 11.94 -22.60 -1.70
N PHE A 240 12.16 -21.71 -0.73
CA PHE A 240 12.95 -21.98 0.47
C PHE A 240 12.15 -22.67 1.59
N GLY A 241 10.82 -22.73 1.44
CA GLY A 241 9.93 -23.32 2.42
C GLY A 241 8.69 -22.48 2.64
N GLU A 242 7.77 -23.06 3.39
CA GLU A 242 6.61 -22.38 3.95
C GLU A 242 6.69 -22.52 5.46
N GLY A 243 6.33 -21.48 6.21
CA GLY A 243 6.29 -21.58 7.66
C GLY A 243 5.63 -20.38 8.33
N GLU A 244 5.14 -20.61 9.53
CA GLU A 244 4.58 -19.59 10.40
C GLU A 244 5.41 -19.50 11.69
N LEU A 245 5.69 -18.29 12.15
CA LEU A 245 6.40 -18.06 13.39
C LEU A 245 5.63 -17.12 14.28
N SER A 246 5.72 -17.32 15.59
CA SER A 246 5.28 -16.35 16.57
C SER A 246 6.22 -16.24 17.75
N TYR A 247 6.30 -15.03 18.28
CA TYR A 247 7.17 -14.65 19.38
C TYR A 247 6.40 -13.72 20.31
N ASP A 248 6.51 -13.96 21.60
CA ASP A 248 5.95 -13.09 22.64
C ASP A 248 6.91 -13.03 23.83
N THR A 249 7.35 -11.83 24.20
CA THR A 249 8.09 -11.63 25.45
C THR A 249 7.20 -11.93 26.66
N ALA A 250 7.69 -12.75 27.58
CA ALA A 250 7.02 -13.11 28.83
C ALA A 250 7.95 -12.85 30.03
N ASP A 251 7.41 -12.84 31.25
CA ASP A 251 8.20 -12.56 32.47
C ASP A 251 9.35 -13.56 32.71
N ASP A 252 9.24 -14.77 32.16
CA ASP A 252 10.19 -15.88 32.28
C ASP A 252 11.06 -16.10 31.02
N GLY A 253 10.98 -15.20 30.03
CA GLY A 253 11.77 -15.30 28.80
C GLY A 253 10.94 -14.94 27.57
N VAL A 254 10.97 -15.81 26.56
CA VAL A 254 10.18 -15.62 25.34
C VAL A 254 9.39 -16.88 25.03
N ARG A 255 8.17 -16.71 24.55
CA ARG A 255 7.34 -17.79 24.03
C ARG A 255 7.47 -17.81 22.52
N TRP A 256 7.93 -18.94 22.03
CA TRP A 256 8.26 -19.16 20.63
C TRP A 256 7.41 -20.28 20.06
N SER A 257 6.80 -20.07 18.89
CA SER A 257 6.06 -21.13 18.20
C SER A 257 6.38 -21.12 16.72
N VAL A 258 6.48 -22.32 16.16
CA VAL A 258 6.74 -22.60 14.75
C VAL A 258 5.58 -23.44 14.22
N ASP A 259 5.03 -23.06 13.07
CA ASP A 259 4.00 -23.79 12.33
C ASP A 259 2.79 -24.18 13.18
N GLY A 260 2.38 -23.27 14.07
CA GLY A 260 1.24 -23.47 14.98
C GLY A 260 1.48 -24.49 16.09
N ALA A 261 2.72 -24.96 16.29
CA ALA A 261 3.08 -25.81 17.41
C ALA A 261 2.84 -25.11 18.76
N PRO A 262 2.61 -25.85 19.86
CA PRO A 262 2.51 -25.26 21.19
C PRO A 262 3.72 -24.38 21.50
N PRO A 263 3.55 -23.17 22.05
CA PRO A 263 4.67 -22.27 22.33
C PRO A 263 5.67 -22.91 23.31
N GLU A 264 6.94 -22.88 22.94
CA GLU A 264 8.07 -23.30 23.77
C GLU A 264 8.68 -22.08 24.48
N ALA A 265 9.09 -22.25 25.73
CA ALA A 265 9.82 -21.23 26.46
C ALA A 265 11.30 -21.25 26.04
N ARG A 266 11.81 -20.09 25.62
CA ARG A 266 13.21 -19.89 25.25
C ARG A 266 13.81 -18.72 26.05
N PRO A 267 15.14 -18.69 26.24
CA PRO A 267 15.78 -17.53 26.86
C PRO A 267 15.67 -16.30 25.95
N THR A 268 15.61 -15.11 26.55
CA THR A 268 15.68 -13.84 25.80
C THR A 268 16.98 -13.79 24.99
N GLY A 269 16.89 -13.40 23.72
CA GLY A 269 18.06 -13.30 22.84
C GLY A 269 18.54 -14.61 22.24
N PHE A 270 17.79 -15.71 22.35
CA PHE A 270 18.14 -17.00 21.72
C PHE A 270 18.33 -16.92 20.19
N LEU A 271 17.77 -15.88 19.55
CA LEU A 271 17.94 -15.59 18.12
C LEU A 271 19.31 -14.96 17.80
N GLU A 272 20.10 -14.57 18.80
CA GLU A 272 21.46 -14.02 18.62
C GLU A 272 21.55 -12.86 17.60
N MET A 273 20.53 -12.00 17.57
CA MET A 273 20.47 -10.85 16.68
C MET A 273 21.44 -9.73 17.12
N LEU A 274 21.85 -8.87 16.18
CA LEU A 274 22.66 -7.67 16.50
C LEU A 274 21.91 -6.74 17.47
N GLY A 275 22.66 -6.01 18.30
CA GLY A 275 22.07 -5.06 19.25
C GLY A 275 21.39 -5.74 20.45
N THR A 276 21.49 -5.12 21.61
CA THR A 276 21.16 -5.78 22.88
C THR A 276 20.18 -4.95 23.70
N ASN A 277 18.90 -5.03 23.33
CA ASN A 277 17.78 -4.68 24.21
C ASN A 277 16.63 -5.71 24.11
N GLN A 278 16.95 -6.95 23.73
CA GLN A 278 15.99 -8.07 23.61
C GLN A 278 14.91 -7.88 22.52
N LEU A 279 15.00 -6.82 21.71
CA LEU A 279 14.13 -6.59 20.55
C LEU A 279 14.71 -7.30 19.32
N SER A 280 13.85 -7.98 18.57
CA SER A 280 14.27 -8.82 17.45
C SER A 280 13.90 -8.26 16.08
N LEU A 281 12.98 -7.27 16.01
CA LEU A 281 12.55 -6.71 14.72
C LEU A 281 13.33 -5.45 14.30
N ASP A 282 13.27 -4.37 15.08
CA ASP A 282 13.85 -3.05 14.74
C ASP A 282 15.16 -2.73 15.49
N GLY A 283 15.39 -3.38 16.63
CA GLY A 283 16.63 -3.29 17.42
C GLY A 283 17.91 -3.62 16.63
N PRO A 284 17.96 -4.76 15.93
CA PRO A 284 19.17 -5.17 15.20
C PRO A 284 19.50 -4.28 14.01
N ILE A 285 18.48 -3.74 13.35
CA ILE A 285 18.65 -2.72 12.32
C ILE A 285 19.24 -1.45 12.91
N LEU A 286 18.70 -0.96 14.04
CA LEU A 286 19.25 0.22 14.71
C LEU A 286 20.72 0.01 15.09
N ALA A 287 21.08 -1.16 15.62
CA ALA A 287 22.45 -1.49 15.97
C ALA A 287 23.39 -1.49 14.75
N ALA A 288 22.92 -1.99 13.61
CA ALA A 288 23.69 -2.01 12.36
C ALA A 288 23.96 -0.61 11.78
N VAL A 289 23.04 0.34 11.97
CA VAL A 289 23.18 1.73 11.49
C VAL A 289 23.80 2.67 12.52
N SER A 290 23.83 2.27 13.79
CA SER A 290 24.41 3.08 14.85
C SER A 290 25.90 3.34 14.60
N PRO A 291 26.42 4.52 14.98
CA PRO A 291 27.85 4.80 14.91
C PRO A 291 28.62 3.82 15.79
N LEU A 292 29.53 3.04 15.21
CA LEU A 292 30.41 2.14 15.96
C LEU A 292 31.57 2.96 16.56
N GLU A 293 31.60 3.04 17.89
CA GLU A 293 32.67 3.74 18.61
C GLU A 293 34.02 3.08 18.28
N GLY A 294 34.96 3.85 17.71
CA GLY A 294 36.31 3.37 17.38
C GLY A 294 36.48 2.64 16.03
N GLN A 295 35.47 2.60 15.15
CA GLN A 295 35.63 2.11 13.76
C GLN A 295 35.59 3.26 12.74
N PRO A 296 36.76 3.86 12.41
CA PRO A 296 36.85 4.85 11.34
C PRO A 296 36.79 4.12 9.98
N GLY A 297 35.61 3.98 9.38
CA GLY A 297 35.53 3.33 8.07
C GLY A 297 34.19 3.30 7.34
N THR A 298 33.06 3.48 8.02
CA THR A 298 31.73 3.40 7.38
C THR A 298 30.86 4.59 7.79
N VAL A 299 31.28 5.78 7.34
CA VAL A 299 30.50 7.01 7.50
C VAL A 299 29.19 6.85 6.73
N ALA A 300 28.07 7.13 7.40
CA ALA A 300 26.76 7.16 6.77
C ALA A 300 26.69 8.30 5.74
N GLU A 301 26.22 8.00 4.54
CA GLU A 301 25.91 8.98 3.51
C GLU A 301 24.56 9.64 3.83
N ASP A 302 24.50 10.96 3.69
CA ASP A 302 23.26 11.75 3.82
C ASP A 302 22.68 11.98 2.43
N LEU A 303 21.51 11.40 2.18
CA LEU A 303 20.79 11.47 0.91
C LEU A 303 19.72 12.57 0.88
N GLY A 304 19.63 13.36 1.95
CA GLY A 304 18.70 14.48 2.07
C GLY A 304 17.47 14.15 2.91
N PHE A 305 16.33 14.75 2.57
CA PHE A 305 15.09 14.64 3.33
C PHE A 305 13.95 14.07 2.49
N ASP A 306 13.19 13.18 3.10
CA ASP A 306 11.95 12.63 2.58
C ASP A 306 10.76 12.99 3.47
N LEU A 307 9.56 12.93 2.90
CA LEU A 307 8.31 13.24 3.59
C LEU A 307 7.41 12.00 3.66
N PHE A 308 7.08 11.57 4.88
CA PHE A 308 6.20 10.43 5.15
C PHE A 308 4.94 10.87 5.87
N ASP A 309 3.83 10.93 5.14
CA ASP A 309 2.53 11.38 5.68
C ASP A 309 2.62 12.74 6.40
N GLY A 310 3.43 13.66 5.84
CA GLY A 310 3.71 14.98 6.41
C GLY A 310 4.82 15.03 7.46
N ALA A 311 5.36 13.89 7.91
CA ALA A 311 6.51 13.85 8.80
C ALA A 311 7.81 13.88 8.00
N THR A 312 8.68 14.84 8.29
CA THR A 312 10.00 14.93 7.63
C THR A 312 10.97 13.93 8.27
N ALA A 313 11.70 13.22 7.42
CA ALA A 313 12.77 12.33 7.85
C ALA A 313 14.04 12.57 7.04
N ARG A 314 15.21 12.41 7.66
CA ARG A 314 16.49 12.38 6.96
C ARG A 314 16.75 10.98 6.45
N HIS A 315 17.09 10.87 5.16
CA HIS A 315 17.46 9.63 4.49
C HIS A 315 18.97 9.43 4.60
N CYS A 316 19.35 8.33 5.24
CA CYS A 316 20.73 7.95 5.45
C CYS A 316 21.03 6.61 4.80
N ARG A 317 22.28 6.39 4.37
CA ARG A 317 22.72 5.14 3.75
C ARG A 317 24.09 4.68 4.26
N ARG A 318 24.28 3.37 4.36
CA ARG A 318 25.57 2.74 4.70
C ARG A 318 25.75 1.46 3.91
N ALA A 319 26.96 1.23 3.41
CA ALA A 319 27.32 -0.05 2.83
C ALA A 319 27.43 -1.15 3.89
N ILE A 320 26.90 -2.34 3.59
CA ILE A 320 26.92 -3.50 4.47
C ILE A 320 27.35 -4.76 3.69
N ASN A 321 27.68 -5.82 4.43
CA ASN A 321 27.94 -7.14 3.88
C ASN A 321 26.80 -8.11 4.21
N GLY A 322 26.81 -9.29 3.58
CA GLY A 322 25.85 -10.36 3.83
C GLY A 322 25.65 -10.70 5.32
N PRO A 323 26.72 -10.93 6.11
CA PRO A 323 26.58 -11.22 7.54
C PRO A 323 25.84 -10.11 8.30
N THR A 324 26.18 -8.84 8.03
CA THR A 324 25.51 -7.70 8.68
C THR A 324 24.03 -7.65 8.30
N ALA A 325 23.68 -7.90 7.03
CA ALA A 325 22.28 -7.92 6.59
C ALA A 325 21.46 -9.02 7.29
N LEU A 326 21.98 -10.24 7.35
CA LEU A 326 21.30 -11.36 8.00
C LEU A 326 21.18 -11.20 9.51
N ASN A 327 22.19 -10.61 10.15
CA ASN A 327 22.16 -10.37 11.59
C ASN A 327 21.33 -9.13 11.99
N ALA A 328 21.07 -8.23 11.04
CA ALA A 328 20.25 -7.04 11.25
C ALA A 328 18.77 -7.28 10.93
N VAL A 329 18.43 -8.24 10.05
CA VAL A 329 17.05 -8.45 9.60
C VAL A 329 16.63 -9.90 9.73
N LEU A 330 15.77 -10.16 10.73
CA LEU A 330 15.25 -11.48 11.05
C LEU A 330 14.61 -12.18 9.83
N ALA A 331 13.79 -11.44 9.06
CA ALA A 331 13.09 -11.97 7.90
C ALA A 331 14.05 -12.44 6.78
N LEU A 332 15.22 -11.79 6.64
CA LEU A 332 16.24 -12.24 5.69
C LEU A 332 16.90 -13.53 6.14
N ARG A 333 17.26 -13.63 7.44
CA ARG A 333 17.80 -14.86 8.03
C ARG A 333 16.84 -16.02 7.83
N TRP A 334 15.55 -15.78 8.06
CA TRP A 334 14.50 -16.78 7.88
C TRP A 334 14.37 -17.27 6.43
N ILE A 335 14.35 -16.35 5.46
CA ILE A 335 14.30 -16.69 4.02
C ILE A 335 15.48 -17.56 3.59
N THR A 336 16.67 -17.28 4.10
CA THR A 336 17.89 -18.03 3.72
C THR A 336 17.98 -19.44 4.31
N GLY A 337 16.94 -19.91 5.02
CA GLY A 337 16.87 -21.29 5.51
C GLY A 337 17.85 -21.63 6.62
N GLN A 338 18.38 -20.63 7.35
CA GLN A 338 19.38 -20.79 8.41
C GLN A 338 18.85 -21.46 9.70
N GLY A 339 17.64 -22.02 9.67
CA GLY A 339 16.80 -21.97 10.86
C GLY A 339 16.79 -20.55 11.42
N LEU A 340 16.36 -20.36 12.65
CA LEU A 340 16.61 -19.10 13.34
C LEU A 340 17.74 -19.20 14.36
N GLU A 341 18.33 -20.38 14.47
CA GLU A 341 19.29 -20.79 15.49
C GLU A 341 20.63 -21.28 14.89
N GLU A 342 20.81 -21.41 13.56
CA GLU A 342 22.00 -22.03 12.96
C GLU A 342 22.75 -21.12 11.97
N ASP A 343 24.02 -20.81 12.25
CA ASP A 343 24.88 -19.86 11.51
C ASP A 343 25.40 -20.35 10.12
N SER A 344 24.75 -21.34 9.50
CA SER A 344 25.35 -22.14 8.42
C SER A 344 25.58 -21.42 7.08
N HIS A 345 25.00 -20.22 6.84
CA HIS A 345 25.09 -19.52 5.55
C HIS A 345 25.32 -17.99 5.66
N ALA A 346 26.34 -17.53 6.38
CA ALA A 346 26.60 -16.10 6.63
C ALA A 346 26.80 -15.17 5.40
N LEU A 347 26.71 -15.67 4.16
CA LEU A 347 26.86 -14.93 2.90
C LEU A 347 28.06 -13.95 2.88
N PRO A 348 29.29 -14.37 3.25
CA PRO A 348 30.41 -13.47 3.51
C PRO A 348 30.86 -12.66 2.29
N GLU A 349 30.62 -13.16 1.07
CA GLU A 349 30.97 -12.48 -0.18
C GLU A 349 29.87 -11.54 -0.71
N TRP A 350 28.70 -11.53 -0.08
CA TRP A 350 27.60 -10.67 -0.50
C TRP A 350 27.82 -9.25 -0.04
N ARG A 351 27.38 -8.29 -0.86
CA ARG A 351 27.54 -6.86 -0.63
C ARG A 351 26.22 -6.15 -0.89
N GLY A 352 26.04 -5.02 -0.22
CA GLY A 352 24.92 -4.15 -0.49
C GLY A 352 24.86 -2.97 0.47
N GLU A 353 23.65 -2.54 0.78
CA GLU A 353 23.40 -1.29 1.49
C GLU A 353 22.21 -1.41 2.44
N ILE A 354 22.27 -0.60 3.48
CA ILE A 354 21.15 -0.28 4.36
C ILE A 354 20.84 1.20 4.21
N ASP A 355 19.62 1.48 3.80
CA ASP A 355 19.00 2.80 3.82
C ASP A 355 18.11 2.90 5.06
N TRP A 356 18.16 4.01 5.78
CA TRP A 356 17.27 4.23 6.92
C TRP A 356 16.82 5.68 7.01
N TRP A 357 15.68 5.89 7.67
CA TRP A 357 15.05 7.18 7.83
C TRP A 357 14.87 7.52 9.31
N VAL A 358 15.48 8.64 9.71
CA VAL A 358 15.38 9.21 11.06
C VAL A 358 14.46 10.41 11.01
N PHE A 359 13.45 10.45 11.89
CA PHE A 359 12.43 11.49 11.91
C PHE A 359 12.82 12.68 12.81
N GLY A 360 12.03 13.75 12.78
CA GLY A 360 12.26 14.97 13.58
C GLY A 360 12.32 14.74 15.10
N ASP A 361 11.77 13.63 15.59
CA ASP A 361 11.86 13.15 16.98
C ASP A 361 13.10 12.28 17.25
N GLY A 362 14.03 12.19 16.30
CA GLY A 362 15.24 11.38 16.33
C GLY A 362 15.03 9.86 16.31
N GLN A 363 13.79 9.42 16.09
CA GLN A 363 13.47 8.01 16.03
C GLN A 363 13.66 7.46 14.62
N MET A 364 14.23 6.26 14.51
CA MET A 364 14.22 5.50 13.25
C MET A 364 12.81 4.98 12.99
N GLY A 365 12.26 5.30 11.83
CA GLY A 365 10.92 4.86 11.45
C GLY A 365 10.90 3.89 10.28
N ARG A 366 11.89 3.92 9.38
CA ARG A 366 11.94 3.04 8.21
C ARG A 366 13.37 2.60 7.96
N ALA A 367 13.54 1.40 7.44
CA ALA A 367 14.81 0.93 6.88
C ALA A 367 14.57 0.03 5.67
N ILE A 368 15.48 0.07 4.69
CA ILE A 368 15.52 -0.83 3.55
C ILE A 368 16.90 -1.45 3.52
N VAL A 369 16.96 -2.77 3.50
CA VAL A 369 18.19 -3.55 3.43
C VAL A 369 18.23 -4.28 2.12
N THR A 370 19.31 -4.14 1.37
CA THR A 370 19.52 -4.84 0.11
C THR A 370 20.90 -5.45 0.10
N VAL A 371 21.01 -6.75 -0.17
CA VAL A 371 22.30 -7.42 -0.44
C VAL A 371 22.18 -8.34 -1.64
N SER A 372 23.26 -8.43 -2.42
CA SER A 372 23.32 -9.30 -3.58
C SER A 372 24.68 -9.99 -3.68
N GLY A 373 24.69 -11.10 -4.40
CA GLY A 373 25.89 -11.88 -4.61
C GLY A 373 25.61 -13.12 -5.45
N TYR A 374 26.65 -13.95 -5.59
CA TYR A 374 26.50 -15.26 -6.21
C TYR A 374 25.72 -16.19 -5.26
N PRO A 375 24.62 -16.83 -5.71
CA PRO A 375 23.80 -17.70 -4.86
C PRO A 375 24.56 -18.91 -4.31
N GLY A 376 25.46 -19.49 -5.12
CA GLY A 376 26.21 -20.69 -4.75
C GLY A 376 25.32 -21.86 -4.33
N GLU A 377 25.84 -22.70 -3.44
CA GLU A 377 25.11 -23.85 -2.88
C GLU A 377 24.11 -23.48 -1.77
N ALA A 378 24.11 -22.22 -1.32
CA ALA A 378 23.23 -21.73 -0.26
C ALA A 378 21.78 -21.50 -0.74
N PHE A 379 21.52 -21.58 -2.05
CA PHE A 379 20.21 -21.35 -2.65
C PHE A 379 19.73 -22.64 -3.35
N PRO A 380 18.43 -22.97 -3.28
CA PRO A 380 17.86 -24.20 -3.84
C PRO A 380 17.82 -24.20 -5.38
N ALA A 381 18.02 -23.04 -6.00
CA ALA A 381 17.99 -22.86 -7.44
C ALA A 381 19.31 -22.24 -7.94
N THR A 382 19.72 -22.65 -9.14
CA THR A 382 20.91 -22.15 -9.79
C THR A 382 20.63 -20.81 -10.46
N GLY A 383 21.61 -19.90 -10.42
CA GLY A 383 21.54 -18.61 -11.08
C GLY A 383 22.88 -17.90 -11.06
N VAL A 384 22.97 -16.81 -11.82
CA VAL A 384 24.21 -16.01 -11.92
C VAL A 384 24.27 -15.00 -10.80
N SER A 385 23.13 -14.45 -10.40
CA SER A 385 23.02 -13.46 -9.33
C SER A 385 21.79 -13.73 -8.48
N ALA A 386 21.94 -13.59 -7.17
CA ALA A 386 20.82 -13.56 -6.23
C ALA A 386 20.81 -12.24 -5.47
N MET A 387 19.62 -11.85 -5.03
CA MET A 387 19.37 -10.62 -4.30
C MET A 387 18.40 -10.92 -3.16
N LEU A 388 18.74 -10.41 -1.98
CA LEU A 388 17.90 -10.35 -0.81
C LEU A 388 17.55 -8.88 -0.55
N GLN A 389 16.27 -8.64 -0.30
CA GLN A 389 15.78 -7.31 0.04
C GLN A 389 14.84 -7.41 1.23
N ALA A 390 14.89 -6.44 2.12
CA ALA A 390 13.91 -6.28 3.18
C ALA A 390 13.57 -4.82 3.40
N GLU A 391 12.31 -4.54 3.73
CA GLU A 391 11.82 -3.24 4.15
C GLU A 391 11.21 -3.36 5.54
N LEU A 392 11.71 -2.56 6.48
CA LEU A 392 11.16 -2.37 7.82
C LEU A 392 10.42 -1.05 7.91
N SER A 393 9.24 -1.08 8.50
CA SER A 393 8.42 0.09 8.84
C SER A 393 8.00 0.04 10.31
N ALA A 394 8.40 1.05 11.09
CA ALA A 394 8.01 1.29 12.47
C ALA A 394 7.12 2.53 12.56
N THR A 395 5.84 2.31 12.83
CA THR A 395 4.80 3.34 12.95
C THR A 395 4.26 3.40 14.37
N HIS A 396 3.50 4.44 14.71
CA HIS A 396 2.93 4.63 16.06
C HIS A 396 3.99 4.58 17.16
N ARG A 397 5.12 5.27 16.95
CA ARG A 397 6.32 5.03 17.77
C ARG A 397 6.33 5.65 19.18
N GLY A 398 5.25 6.34 19.55
CA GLY A 398 5.08 6.99 20.84
C GLY A 398 6.06 8.15 21.11
N SER A 399 5.79 8.92 22.16
CA SER A 399 6.65 10.02 22.63
C SER A 399 7.37 9.69 23.95
N GLY A 400 7.37 8.41 24.34
CA GLY A 400 8.00 7.92 25.57
C GLY A 400 9.54 8.00 25.54
N PRO A 401 10.22 7.71 26.66
CA PRO A 401 11.68 7.73 26.71
C PRO A 401 12.26 6.78 25.66
N PRO A 402 13.29 7.21 24.91
CA PRO A 402 13.79 6.46 23.76
C PRO A 402 14.51 5.18 24.19
N LEU A 403 14.37 4.12 23.38
CA LEU A 403 15.18 2.91 23.49
C LEU A 403 16.45 3.13 22.67
N ARG A 404 17.58 3.21 23.36
CA ARG A 404 18.91 3.42 22.78
C ARG A 404 19.53 2.08 22.36
N PRO A 405 20.38 2.04 21.33
CA PRO A 405 20.99 0.81 20.84
C PRO A 405 21.72 0.00 21.91
#